data_AF-A0A5E4EV11-F1
#
_entry.id   AF-A0A5E4EV11-F1
#
_cell.length_a   1.000
_cell.length_b   1.000
_cell.length_c   1.000
_cell.angle_alpha   90.00
_cell.angle_beta   90.00
_cell.angle_gamma   90.00
#
_symmetry.space_group_name_H-M   'P 1'
#
loop_
_entity.id
_entity.type
_entity.pdbx_description
1 polymer ?
#
loop_
_entity_poly.entity_id
_entity_poly.type
_entity_poly.pdbx_seq_one_letter_code
_entity_poly.pdbx_strand_id
1 'polypeptide(L)'
;MSRSTRKKVQKKCKIRGYTLELDAVDEILSFESEFNNDSALDDPVDILLDLLATQPIKDKETVHRIATRILGADAAINETSDGDDVIRASDLLIIDAFKVPKFRYDPIKKVFYKHTGSLPIHGFILLSQMLSRHKNFSKPAFDSELSDFGRCEISPIQSLIGQTGRRWVMGLISQLEDGHFYLEDLSASDMAMPELIKARVEVQSNQKHEIIIFLDNIYKITAGFFVENTIVVAEGEMLLESVFQVFNCGFPPLEDRDKSLQFLAGHDSFGSGTLTEQETLRLAKLEREAVNGNVVILSDIWLDNEEAMGKLERILDAFENEDFVPCLFVLMGNFCSHPCNLGFHSFSNLRSQFGKLGQMIAAHPRLKEGSCFLFIPGPDDAGPSTVLPRPSLPKYLRGASKLHSKCHIFK
;
A
#
# COMPACT_ATOMS: atom_id res chain seq x y z
N MET A 1 -0.47 11.05 -48.10
CA MET A 1 0.17 10.55 -46.87
C MET A 1 1.56 10.02 -47.20
N SER A 2 2.61 10.55 -46.57
CA SER A 2 3.98 10.47 -47.08
C SER A 2 4.60 9.07 -46.92
N ARG A 3 5.33 8.59 -47.94
CA ARG A 3 6.17 7.37 -47.84
C ARG A 3 7.18 7.42 -46.68
N SER A 4 7.44 8.62 -46.14
CA SER A 4 8.32 8.84 -44.99
C SER A 4 7.68 8.36 -43.67
N THR A 5 6.39 8.66 -43.46
CA THR A 5 5.65 8.33 -42.25
C THR A 5 5.48 6.82 -42.09
N ARG A 6 5.12 6.11 -43.18
CA ARG A 6 5.03 4.63 -43.16
C ARG A 6 6.36 3.96 -42.79
N LYS A 7 7.49 4.49 -43.27
CA LYS A 7 8.84 3.99 -42.92
C LYS A 7 9.18 4.24 -41.44
N LYS A 8 8.72 5.36 -40.87
CA LYS A 8 8.89 5.71 -39.45
C LYS A 8 8.16 4.71 -38.55
N VAL A 9 6.89 4.42 -38.83
CA VAL A 9 6.09 3.42 -38.08
C VAL A 9 6.75 2.03 -38.15
N GLN A 10 7.13 1.58 -39.36
CA GLN A 10 7.80 0.29 -39.53
C GLN A 10 9.15 0.19 -38.80
N LYS A 11 9.92 1.29 -38.74
CA LYS A 11 11.16 1.34 -37.96
C LYS A 11 10.87 1.23 -36.46
N LYS A 12 9.82 1.88 -35.98
CA LYS A 12 9.38 1.81 -34.57
C LYS A 12 8.89 0.41 -34.16
N CYS A 13 8.20 -0.31 -35.04
CA CYS A 13 7.83 -1.71 -34.78
C CYS A 13 9.07 -2.61 -34.71
N LYS A 14 10.04 -2.42 -35.62
CA LYS A 14 11.30 -3.19 -35.62
C LYS A 14 12.10 -3.00 -34.33
N ILE A 15 12.15 -1.78 -33.78
CA ILE A 15 12.81 -1.50 -32.49
C ILE A 15 12.16 -2.30 -31.35
N ARG A 16 10.84 -2.50 -31.40
CA ARG A 16 10.06 -3.25 -30.41
C ARG A 16 10.01 -4.77 -30.66
N GLY A 17 10.78 -5.26 -31.64
CA GLY A 17 10.97 -6.70 -31.86
C GLY A 17 9.84 -7.41 -32.62
N TYR A 18 8.93 -6.69 -33.28
CA TYR A 18 7.87 -7.32 -34.08
C TYR A 18 7.60 -6.58 -35.40
N THR A 19 7.03 -7.30 -36.37
CA THR A 19 6.62 -6.77 -37.68
C THR A 19 5.12 -6.86 -37.84
N LEU A 20 4.51 -5.83 -38.42
CA LEU A 20 3.07 -5.76 -38.68
C LEU A 20 2.79 -5.97 -40.18
N GLU A 21 1.61 -6.50 -40.49
CA GLU A 21 1.09 -6.58 -41.86
C GLU A 21 0.78 -5.19 -42.41
N LEU A 22 0.74 -5.05 -43.74
CA LEU A 22 0.51 -3.75 -44.40
C LEU A 22 -0.81 -3.11 -43.96
N ASP A 23 -1.86 -3.90 -43.81
CA ASP A 23 -3.20 -3.44 -43.44
C ASP A 23 -3.24 -2.92 -41.99
N ALA A 24 -2.47 -3.53 -41.10
CA ALA A 24 -2.31 -3.09 -39.71
C ALA A 24 -1.49 -1.79 -39.61
N VAL A 25 -0.48 -1.62 -40.47
CA VAL A 25 0.30 -0.37 -40.55
C VAL A 25 -0.56 0.77 -41.09
N ASP A 26 -1.44 0.50 -42.04
CA ASP A 26 -2.35 1.51 -42.60
C ASP A 26 -3.39 1.98 -41.58
N GLU A 27 -3.82 1.11 -40.67
CA GLU A 27 -4.68 1.47 -39.54
C GLU A 27 -3.97 2.41 -38.55
N ILE A 28 -2.70 2.14 -38.23
CA ILE A 28 -1.87 3.03 -37.38
C ILE A 28 -1.71 4.42 -38.02
N LEU A 29 -1.58 4.48 -39.34
CA LEU A 29 -1.47 5.75 -40.07
C LEU A 29 -2.79 6.51 -40.09
N SER A 30 -3.93 5.81 -40.11
CA SER A 30 -5.26 6.42 -39.94
C SER A 30 -5.37 7.05 -38.55
N PHE A 31 -4.96 6.31 -37.51
CA PHE A 31 -4.90 6.81 -36.14
C PHE A 31 -3.99 8.04 -36.01
N GLU A 32 -2.76 8.02 -36.54
CA GLU A 32 -1.83 9.17 -36.53
C GLU A 32 -2.43 10.41 -37.21
N SER A 33 -3.27 10.23 -38.22
CA SER A 33 -3.90 11.35 -38.93
C SER A 33 -4.92 12.13 -38.10
N GLU A 34 -5.48 11.52 -37.05
CA GLU A 34 -6.45 12.16 -36.15
C GLU A 34 -5.80 13.10 -35.12
N PHE A 35 -4.48 12.99 -34.89
CA PHE A 35 -3.73 13.77 -33.90
C PHE A 35 -2.82 14.87 -34.50
N ASN A 36 -2.88 15.10 -35.82
CA ASN A 36 -1.91 15.92 -36.57
C ASN A 36 -1.90 17.45 -36.29
N ASN A 37 -2.54 17.92 -35.22
CA ASN A 37 -2.62 19.34 -34.88
C ASN A 37 -2.02 19.74 -33.52
N ASP A 38 -1.49 18.82 -32.71
CA ASP A 38 -0.89 19.18 -31.41
C ASP A 38 0.60 18.82 -31.33
N SER A 39 1.44 19.83 -31.53
CA SER A 39 2.90 19.71 -31.65
C SER A 39 3.65 19.51 -30.32
N ALA A 40 2.95 19.19 -29.23
CA ALA A 40 3.50 19.13 -27.88
C ALA A 40 3.50 17.74 -27.22
N LEU A 41 3.01 16.70 -27.89
CA LEU A 41 2.93 15.33 -27.36
C LEU A 41 3.94 14.39 -28.04
N ASP A 42 4.52 13.48 -27.26
CA ASP A 42 5.25 12.33 -27.78
C ASP A 42 4.36 11.56 -28.78
N ASP A 43 4.98 11.15 -29.88
CA ASP A 43 4.33 10.60 -31.07
C ASP A 43 3.23 9.58 -30.69
N PRO A 44 1.93 9.87 -30.89
CA PRO A 44 0.80 9.04 -30.42
C PRO A 44 0.88 7.60 -30.94
N VAL A 45 1.60 7.40 -32.04
CA VAL A 45 1.96 6.08 -32.58
C VAL A 45 2.74 5.23 -31.57
N ASP A 46 3.63 5.79 -30.75
CA ASP A 46 4.41 5.03 -29.76
C ASP A 46 3.53 4.41 -28.68
N ILE A 47 2.48 5.11 -28.24
CA ILE A 47 1.51 4.61 -27.24
C ILE A 47 0.76 3.41 -27.81
N LEU A 48 0.24 3.56 -29.03
CA LEU A 48 -0.44 2.47 -29.72
C LEU A 48 0.50 1.27 -29.90
N LEU A 49 1.77 1.50 -30.25
CA LEU A 49 2.77 0.44 -30.41
C LEU A 49 3.14 -0.25 -29.09
N ASP A 50 3.25 0.48 -27.98
CA ASP A 50 3.54 -0.11 -26.67
C ASP A 50 2.40 -1.02 -26.20
N LEU A 51 1.14 -0.63 -26.43
CA LEU A 51 -0.03 -1.47 -26.16
C LEU A 51 -0.12 -2.67 -27.10
N LEU A 52 0.27 -2.52 -28.35
CA LEU A 52 0.38 -3.65 -29.27
C LEU A 52 1.47 -4.64 -28.86
N ALA A 53 2.53 -4.19 -28.18
CA ALA A 53 3.60 -5.07 -27.73
C ALA A 53 3.13 -6.07 -26.66
N THR A 54 2.12 -5.73 -25.86
CA THR A 54 1.55 -6.60 -24.82
C THR A 54 0.54 -7.62 -25.37
N GLN A 55 0.09 -7.46 -26.61
CA GLN A 55 -0.88 -8.37 -27.22
C GLN A 55 -0.19 -9.56 -27.91
N PRO A 56 -0.76 -10.79 -27.78
CA PRO A 56 -0.22 -11.97 -28.43
C PRO A 56 -0.46 -11.97 -29.95
N ILE A 57 -1.53 -11.31 -30.41
CA ILE A 57 -1.92 -11.21 -31.82
C ILE A 57 -1.79 -9.75 -32.25
N LYS A 58 -1.19 -9.51 -33.41
CA LYS A 58 -0.82 -8.18 -33.92
C LYS A 58 -1.38 -7.96 -35.33
N ASP A 59 -2.68 -8.16 -35.45
CA ASP A 59 -3.46 -8.02 -36.69
C ASP A 59 -4.18 -6.67 -36.77
N LYS A 60 -4.78 -6.39 -37.93
CA LYS A 60 -5.54 -5.15 -38.17
C LYS A 60 -6.64 -4.93 -37.14
N GLU A 61 -7.38 -5.98 -36.76
CA GLU A 61 -8.52 -5.88 -35.84
C GLU A 61 -8.06 -5.51 -34.43
N THR A 62 -6.93 -6.06 -33.97
CA THR A 62 -6.33 -5.69 -32.68
C THR A 62 -5.85 -4.24 -32.69
N VAL A 63 -5.21 -3.79 -33.77
CA VAL A 63 -4.81 -2.38 -33.93
C VAL A 63 -6.04 -1.46 -33.88
N HIS A 64 -7.06 -1.76 -34.68
CA HIS A 64 -8.29 -0.97 -34.75
C HIS A 64 -9.00 -0.90 -33.39
N ARG A 65 -9.08 -2.04 -32.68
CA ARG A 65 -9.66 -2.10 -31.33
C ARG A 65 -8.91 -1.23 -30.34
N ILE A 66 -7.57 -1.23 -30.37
CA ILE A 66 -6.76 -0.39 -29.48
C ILE A 66 -6.87 1.09 -29.88
N ALA A 67 -6.83 1.40 -31.17
CA ALA A 67 -6.97 2.76 -31.69
C ALA A 67 -8.31 3.41 -31.30
N THR A 68 -9.43 2.72 -31.55
CA THR A 68 -10.77 3.17 -31.17
C THR A 68 -10.93 3.31 -29.66
N ARG A 69 -10.25 2.45 -28.89
CA ARG A 69 -10.24 2.48 -27.42
C ARG A 69 -9.45 3.68 -26.85
N ILE A 70 -8.40 4.12 -27.54
CA ILE A 70 -7.66 5.34 -27.19
C ILE A 70 -8.48 6.58 -27.55
N LEU A 71 -9.06 6.63 -28.75
CA LEU A 71 -9.88 7.75 -29.22
C LEU A 71 -11.16 7.94 -28.40
N GLY A 72 -11.82 6.84 -28.01
CA GLY A 72 -13.01 6.89 -27.17
C GLY A 72 -12.75 7.32 -25.72
N ALA A 73 -11.54 7.11 -25.21
CA ALA A 73 -11.14 7.57 -23.87
C ALA A 73 -10.98 9.09 -23.81
N ASP A 74 -10.53 9.73 -24.91
CA ASP A 74 -10.38 11.18 -24.99
C ASP A 74 -11.75 11.88 -25.08
N ALA A 75 -12.71 11.30 -25.80
CA ALA A 75 -14.06 11.82 -25.92
C ALA A 75 -14.87 11.76 -24.61
N ALA A 76 -14.71 10.70 -23.81
CA ALA A 76 -15.45 10.49 -22.57
C ALA A 76 -15.03 11.43 -21.42
N ILE A 77 -13.87 12.07 -21.51
CA ILE A 77 -13.35 13.01 -20.51
C ILE A 77 -14.05 14.38 -20.61
N ASN A 78 -14.61 14.73 -21.77
CA ASN A 78 -15.25 16.02 -21.98
C ASN A 78 -16.72 16.11 -21.49
N GLU A 79 -17.35 15.01 -21.07
CA GLU A 79 -18.79 14.99 -20.73
C GLU A 79 -19.13 14.66 -19.27
N THR A 80 -18.18 14.45 -18.36
CA THR A 80 -18.49 14.19 -16.94
C THR A 80 -18.18 15.36 -16.01
N SER A 81 -19.05 16.38 -16.06
CA SER A 81 -19.24 17.33 -14.97
C SER A 81 -20.54 17.02 -14.23
N ASP A 82 -20.41 16.90 -12.91
CA ASP A 82 -21.40 17.15 -11.83
C ASP A 82 -21.71 15.94 -10.93
N GLY A 83 -21.34 16.06 -9.64
CA GLY A 83 -21.75 15.16 -8.55
C GLY A 83 -20.63 14.61 -7.64
N ASP A 84 -20.65 15.05 -6.38
CA ASP A 84 -20.01 14.52 -5.17
C ASP A 84 -18.57 14.97 -4.83
N ASP A 85 -18.37 15.26 -3.53
CA ASP A 85 -17.20 15.87 -2.84
C ASP A 85 -15.90 15.01 -2.90
N VAL A 86 -15.49 14.61 -4.10
CA VAL A 86 -14.17 14.11 -4.45
C VAL A 86 -13.37 15.30 -4.99
N ILE A 87 -12.58 15.93 -4.12
CA ILE A 87 -11.78 17.09 -4.51
C ILE A 87 -10.61 16.60 -5.36
N ARG A 88 -10.76 16.69 -6.68
CA ARG A 88 -9.67 16.50 -7.66
C ARG A 88 -8.80 17.76 -7.71
N ALA A 89 -7.90 17.90 -6.75
CA ALA A 89 -6.75 18.79 -6.94
C ALA A 89 -5.80 18.06 -7.89
N SER A 90 -5.95 18.26 -9.21
CA SER A 90 -5.02 17.81 -10.25
C SER A 90 -4.43 16.41 -10.02
N ASP A 91 -5.12 15.37 -10.51
CA ASP A 91 -4.72 13.96 -10.52
C ASP A 91 -4.39 13.26 -9.17
N LEU A 92 -4.37 13.98 -8.03
CA LEU A 92 -4.13 13.40 -6.70
C LEU A 92 -5.44 13.18 -5.93
N LEU A 93 -5.59 11.98 -5.35
CA LEU A 93 -6.67 11.62 -4.45
C LEU A 93 -6.12 11.22 -3.09
N ILE A 94 -6.58 11.86 -2.03
CA ILE A 94 -6.24 11.50 -0.64
C ILE A 94 -7.46 10.84 0.00
N ILE A 95 -7.24 9.66 0.59
CA ILE A 95 -8.30 8.80 1.10
C ILE A 95 -8.26 8.80 2.63
N ASP A 96 -9.41 9.12 3.22
CA ASP A 96 -9.65 9.07 4.67
C ASP A 96 -9.64 7.62 5.16
N ALA A 97 -8.85 7.34 6.20
CA ALA A 97 -8.66 6.00 6.75
C ALA A 97 -9.98 5.34 7.21
N PHE A 98 -10.96 6.13 7.62
CA PHE A 98 -12.28 5.66 8.04
C PHE A 98 -13.24 5.41 6.87
N LYS A 99 -12.90 5.89 5.67
CA LYS A 99 -13.67 5.66 4.43
C LYS A 99 -13.16 4.49 3.60
N VAL A 100 -11.97 3.94 3.92
CA VAL A 100 -11.41 2.78 3.22
C VAL A 100 -12.42 1.62 3.25
N PRO A 101 -12.79 1.04 2.09
CA PRO A 101 -13.70 -0.08 2.03
C PRO A 101 -13.18 -1.28 2.81
N LYS A 102 -14.05 -1.85 3.64
CA LYS A 102 -13.72 -3.02 4.46
C LYS A 102 -14.09 -4.28 3.70
N PHE A 103 -13.16 -5.22 3.60
CA PHE A 103 -13.38 -6.54 3.01
C PHE A 103 -13.13 -7.65 4.02
N ARG A 104 -13.95 -8.69 3.96
CA ARG A 104 -13.76 -9.92 4.72
C ARG A 104 -13.51 -11.08 3.77
N TYR A 105 -12.54 -11.92 4.12
CA TYR A 105 -12.24 -13.13 3.37
C TYR A 105 -13.19 -14.26 3.78
N ASP A 106 -13.75 -14.96 2.79
CA ASP A 106 -14.48 -16.22 2.97
C ASP A 106 -13.52 -17.39 2.72
N PRO A 107 -13.12 -18.18 3.74
CA PRO A 107 -12.19 -19.29 3.55
C PRO A 107 -12.80 -20.47 2.77
N ILE A 108 -14.12 -20.59 2.72
CA ILE A 108 -14.82 -21.65 1.97
C ILE A 108 -14.88 -21.27 0.49
N LYS A 109 -15.38 -20.06 0.19
CA LYS A 109 -15.51 -19.57 -1.18
C LYS A 109 -14.19 -19.06 -1.77
N LYS A 110 -13.20 -18.82 -0.91
CA LYS A 110 -11.89 -18.24 -1.24
C LYS A 110 -11.98 -16.88 -1.95
N VAL A 111 -12.96 -16.06 -1.58
CA VAL A 111 -13.20 -14.72 -2.15
C VAL A 111 -13.35 -13.67 -1.06
N PHE A 112 -13.07 -12.41 -1.40
CA PHE A 112 -13.36 -11.27 -0.55
C PHE A 112 -14.77 -10.73 -0.82
N TYR A 113 -15.45 -10.29 0.23
CA TYR A 113 -16.72 -9.58 0.11
C TYR A 113 -16.71 -8.32 0.96
N LYS A 114 -17.44 -7.29 0.51
CA LYS A 114 -17.55 -6.02 1.22
C LYS A 114 -18.26 -6.24 2.56
N HIS A 115 -17.68 -5.71 3.63
CA HIS A 115 -18.19 -5.83 4.99
C HIS A 115 -18.52 -4.44 5.56
N THR A 116 -19.64 -4.31 6.27
CA THR A 116 -20.10 -3.02 6.82
C THR A 116 -19.91 -2.89 8.33
N GLY A 117 -19.54 -3.98 9.01
CA GLY A 117 -19.37 -4.03 10.46
C GLY A 117 -17.95 -3.73 10.97
N SER A 118 -17.77 -3.97 12.27
CA SER A 118 -16.44 -4.04 12.91
C SER A 118 -15.73 -5.29 12.43
N LEU A 119 -14.45 -5.16 12.09
CA LEU A 119 -13.63 -6.24 11.55
C LEU A 119 -12.91 -6.96 12.70
N PRO A 120 -13.27 -8.22 13.05
CA PRO A 120 -12.46 -9.01 13.98
C PRO A 120 -11.17 -9.45 13.28
N ILE A 121 -10.03 -9.33 13.97
CA ILE A 121 -8.68 -9.84 13.67
C ILE A 121 -8.50 -10.32 12.21
N HIS A 122 -8.28 -9.37 11.28
CA HIS A 122 -8.11 -9.69 9.85
C HIS A 122 -6.73 -10.25 9.51
N GLY A 123 -5.70 -9.91 10.30
CA GLY A 123 -4.31 -10.23 9.98
C GLY A 123 -4.06 -11.74 9.82
N PHE A 124 -4.61 -12.56 10.71
CA PHE A 124 -4.38 -14.01 10.67
C PHE A 124 -5.03 -14.67 9.45
N ILE A 125 -6.31 -14.37 9.17
CA ILE A 125 -7.02 -14.95 8.02
C ILE A 125 -6.38 -14.47 6.70
N LEU A 126 -5.97 -13.20 6.64
CA LEU A 126 -5.30 -12.63 5.46
C LEU A 126 -3.97 -13.33 5.18
N LEU A 127 -3.14 -13.53 6.20
CA LEU A 127 -1.86 -14.22 6.04
C LEU A 127 -2.03 -15.72 5.78
N SER A 128 -3.04 -16.35 6.39
CA SER A 128 -3.39 -17.76 6.15
C SER A 128 -3.78 -17.99 4.68
N GLN A 129 -4.61 -17.13 4.08
CA GLN A 129 -4.94 -17.28 2.66
C GLN A 129 -3.74 -17.03 1.74
N MET A 130 -2.85 -16.08 2.08
CA MET A 130 -1.61 -15.85 1.31
C MET A 130 -0.70 -17.07 1.36
N LEU A 131 -0.51 -17.66 2.54
CA LEU A 131 0.25 -18.90 2.72
C LEU A 131 -0.34 -20.04 1.89
N SER A 132 -1.66 -20.22 1.91
CA SER A 132 -2.31 -21.31 1.16
C SER A 132 -2.11 -21.24 -0.36
N ARG A 133 -1.84 -20.05 -0.90
CA ARG A 133 -1.55 -19.80 -2.32
C ARG A 133 -0.05 -19.86 -2.64
N HIS A 134 0.81 -19.82 -1.62
CA HIS A 134 2.26 -19.83 -1.80
C HIS A 134 2.75 -21.22 -2.23
N LYS A 135 3.66 -21.27 -3.22
CA LYS A 135 4.12 -22.52 -3.86
C LYS A 135 4.69 -23.55 -2.90
N ASN A 136 5.35 -23.11 -1.83
CA ASN A 136 5.98 -24.00 -0.85
C ASN A 136 4.99 -24.59 0.17
N PHE A 137 3.78 -24.01 0.28
CA PHE A 137 2.77 -24.36 1.26
C PHE A 137 1.47 -24.90 0.60
N SER A 138 1.33 -24.78 -0.72
CA SER A 138 0.15 -25.24 -1.47
C SER A 138 0.23 -26.74 -1.80
N LYS A 139 -0.91 -27.43 -1.78
CA LYS A 139 -1.01 -28.83 -2.19
C LYS A 139 -1.00 -28.90 -3.72
N PRO A 140 -0.06 -29.62 -4.36
CA PRO A 140 -0.14 -29.85 -5.80
C PRO A 140 -1.35 -30.74 -6.11
N ALA A 141 -2.00 -30.51 -7.25
CA ALA A 141 -3.18 -31.25 -7.68
C ALA A 141 -2.87 -32.72 -8.03
N PHE A 142 -1.60 -33.08 -8.21
CA PHE A 142 -1.12 -34.43 -8.49
C PHE A 142 0.18 -34.68 -7.71
N ASP A 143 0.43 -35.95 -7.37
CA ASP A 143 1.64 -36.40 -6.67
C ASP A 143 2.87 -36.27 -7.60
N SER A 144 3.41 -35.06 -7.70
CA SER A 144 4.69 -34.83 -8.32
C SER A 144 5.79 -35.20 -7.33
N GLU A 145 6.63 -36.15 -7.71
CA GLU A 145 7.79 -36.60 -6.96
C GLU A 145 8.74 -35.42 -6.67
N LEU A 146 9.02 -35.23 -5.38
CA LEU A 146 10.26 -34.71 -4.79
C LEU A 146 10.78 -33.35 -5.29
N SER A 147 10.35 -32.27 -4.63
CA SER A 147 11.25 -31.15 -4.36
C SER A 147 12.02 -31.43 -3.06
N ASP A 148 13.35 -31.24 -3.08
CA ASP A 148 14.29 -31.54 -1.97
C ASP A 148 14.00 -30.80 -0.65
N PHE A 149 13.10 -29.82 -0.66
CA PHE A 149 12.50 -29.25 0.53
C PHE A 149 11.14 -29.92 0.74
N GLY A 150 11.03 -30.77 1.76
CA GLY A 150 9.78 -31.44 2.13
C GLY A 150 8.59 -30.48 2.17
N ARG A 151 7.41 -30.97 1.75
CA ARG A 151 6.16 -30.20 1.66
C ARG A 151 5.87 -29.50 3.01
N CYS A 152 5.72 -28.18 3.02
CA CYS A 152 5.45 -27.40 4.23
C CYS A 152 3.93 -27.24 4.44
N GLU A 153 3.21 -28.31 4.79
CA GLU A 153 1.78 -28.20 5.08
C GLU A 153 1.54 -27.56 6.46
N ILE A 154 0.84 -26.41 6.47
CA ILE A 154 0.44 -25.74 7.71
C ILE A 154 -0.62 -26.59 8.42
N SER A 155 -0.29 -27.02 9.63
CA SER A 155 -1.14 -27.82 10.50
C SER A 155 -1.76 -26.92 11.57
N PRO A 156 -3.08 -27.04 11.85
CA PRO A 156 -3.69 -26.39 13.00
C PRO A 156 -3.05 -26.88 14.31
N ILE A 157 -2.91 -26.02 15.32
CA ILE A 157 -2.27 -26.33 16.60
C ILE A 157 -2.97 -27.52 17.28
N GLN A 158 -4.31 -27.54 17.24
CA GLN A 158 -5.09 -28.64 17.81
C GLN A 158 -4.74 -30.02 17.22
N SER A 159 -4.34 -30.06 15.94
CA SER A 159 -3.99 -31.30 15.25
C SER A 159 -2.64 -31.88 15.69
N LEU A 160 -1.82 -31.09 16.38
CA LEU A 160 -0.51 -31.51 16.89
C LEU A 160 -0.64 -32.42 18.11
N ILE A 161 -1.78 -32.36 18.82
CA ILE A 161 -2.01 -33.14 20.03
C ILE A 161 -2.02 -34.63 19.67
N GLY A 162 -1.07 -35.38 20.23
CA GLY A 162 -0.94 -36.82 19.98
C GLY A 162 -0.31 -37.20 18.64
N GLN A 163 0.15 -36.24 17.84
CA GLN A 163 0.94 -36.52 16.64
C GLN A 163 2.44 -36.38 16.92
N THR A 164 3.24 -37.28 16.35
CA THR A 164 4.70 -37.24 16.40
C THR A 164 5.29 -36.81 15.06
N GLY A 165 6.49 -36.22 15.06
CA GLY A 165 7.21 -35.79 13.88
C GLY A 165 7.09 -34.29 13.58
N ARG A 166 7.87 -33.85 12.58
CA ARG A 166 7.95 -32.45 12.20
C ARG A 166 6.66 -31.94 11.56
N ARG A 167 6.25 -30.74 11.98
CA ARG A 167 5.05 -30.04 11.54
C ARG A 167 5.36 -28.56 11.35
N TRP A 168 4.65 -27.95 10.40
CA TRP A 168 4.64 -26.51 10.18
C TRP A 168 3.37 -25.93 10.76
N VAL A 169 3.48 -24.84 11.51
CA VAL A 169 2.36 -24.20 12.21
C VAL A 169 2.43 -22.70 11.93
N MET A 170 1.28 -22.11 11.64
CA MET A 170 1.13 -20.66 11.61
C MET A 170 0.46 -20.24 12.93
N GLY A 171 1.07 -19.30 13.65
CA GLY A 171 0.55 -18.86 14.94
C GLY A 171 0.94 -17.43 15.29
N LEU A 172 0.15 -16.83 16.16
CA LEU A 172 0.44 -15.58 16.85
C LEU A 172 1.34 -15.88 18.06
N ILE A 173 2.43 -15.14 18.22
CA ILE A 173 3.26 -15.22 19.44
C ILE A 173 2.56 -14.46 20.56
N SER A 174 2.29 -15.13 21.69
CA SER A 174 1.80 -14.49 22.91
C SER A 174 2.71 -14.80 24.11
N GLN A 175 2.80 -13.89 25.08
CA GLN A 175 3.53 -14.10 26.32
C GLN A 175 2.56 -14.02 27.50
N LEU A 176 2.09 -15.18 27.96
CA LEU A 176 1.11 -15.25 29.05
C LEU A 176 1.77 -15.26 30.43
N GLU A 177 2.96 -15.83 30.51
CA GLU A 177 3.77 -15.89 31.72
C GLU A 177 5.17 -15.36 31.39
N ASP A 178 5.82 -14.74 32.38
CA ASP A 178 7.15 -14.20 32.17
C ASP A 178 8.13 -15.33 31.79
N GLY A 179 8.95 -15.08 30.77
CA GLY A 179 9.84 -16.07 30.16
C GLY A 179 9.19 -17.21 29.36
N HIS A 180 7.86 -17.25 29.21
CA HIS A 180 7.16 -18.33 28.50
C HIS A 180 6.36 -17.81 27.31
N PHE A 181 6.70 -18.32 26.12
CA PHE A 181 6.04 -17.97 24.88
C PHE A 181 5.08 -19.07 24.44
N TYR A 182 3.99 -18.63 23.83
CA TYR A 182 2.97 -19.49 23.28
C TYR A 182 2.74 -19.15 21.82
N LEU A 183 2.43 -20.17 21.03
CA LEU A 183 1.84 -19.99 19.71
C LEU A 183 0.33 -20.18 19.81
N GLU A 184 -0.43 -19.25 19.25
CA GLU A 184 -1.88 -19.28 19.21
C GLU A 184 -2.39 -19.27 17.76
N ASP A 185 -3.38 -20.09 17.44
CA ASP A 185 -4.03 -20.10 16.12
C ASP A 185 -5.55 -19.92 16.24
N LEU A 186 -6.25 -20.00 15.11
CA LEU A 186 -7.72 -19.88 15.06
C LEU A 186 -8.44 -21.22 15.23
N SER A 187 -7.82 -22.25 15.83
CA SER A 187 -8.44 -23.56 16.05
C SER A 187 -9.52 -23.54 17.14
N ALA A 188 -10.55 -22.73 16.94
CA ALA A 188 -11.83 -22.72 17.64
C ALA A 188 -12.88 -22.21 16.63
N SER A 189 -13.17 -23.02 15.61
CA SER A 189 -14.20 -22.67 14.64
C SER A 189 -15.58 -22.84 15.28
N ASP A 190 -16.41 -21.82 15.10
CA ASP A 190 -17.87 -21.83 15.26
C ASP A 190 -18.43 -21.90 16.68
N MET A 191 -18.26 -20.85 17.46
CA MET A 191 -19.31 -20.11 18.18
C MET A 191 -18.61 -18.96 18.93
N ALA A 192 -19.28 -17.83 19.07
CA ALA A 192 -18.92 -16.68 19.92
C ALA A 192 -17.59 -16.80 20.72
N MET A 193 -16.61 -15.97 20.36
CA MET A 193 -15.25 -15.85 20.95
C MET A 193 -14.27 -16.94 20.49
N PRO A 194 -13.17 -16.61 19.78
CA PRO A 194 -12.12 -17.57 19.53
C PRO A 194 -11.42 -17.90 20.86
N GLU A 195 -11.66 -19.09 21.40
CA GLU A 195 -10.80 -19.66 22.45
C GLU A 195 -9.45 -20.01 21.82
N LEU A 196 -8.41 -19.28 22.20
CA LEU A 196 -7.04 -19.46 21.70
C LEU A 196 -6.49 -20.79 22.23
N ILE A 197 -6.20 -21.74 21.34
CA ILE A 197 -5.47 -22.95 21.69
C ILE A 197 -3.98 -22.62 21.72
N LYS A 198 -3.34 -22.93 22.85
CA LYS A 198 -1.98 -22.53 23.19
C LYS A 198 -1.03 -23.70 23.06
N ALA A 199 -0.01 -23.57 22.23
CA ALA A 199 1.17 -24.44 22.31
C ALA A 199 2.24 -23.74 23.15
N ARG A 200 2.64 -24.32 24.27
CA ARG A 200 3.79 -23.82 25.04
C ARG A 200 5.05 -24.09 24.21
N VAL A 201 5.82 -23.04 23.93
CA VAL A 201 7.11 -23.14 23.27
C VAL A 201 8.16 -23.00 24.35
N GLU A 202 8.76 -24.12 24.79
CA GLU A 202 9.94 -24.05 25.66
C GLU A 202 11.20 -24.05 24.81
N VAL A 203 12.04 -23.04 25.03
CA VAL A 203 13.42 -23.04 24.60
C VAL A 203 14.25 -23.68 25.71
N GLN A 204 14.67 -24.93 25.54
CA GLN A 204 15.52 -25.58 26.54
C GLN A 204 16.91 -24.95 26.57
N SER A 205 17.20 -24.25 27.68
CA SER A 205 18.52 -23.79 28.08
C SER A 205 19.22 -24.89 28.87
N ASN A 206 20.40 -25.34 28.42
CA ASN A 206 21.30 -26.14 29.25
C ASN A 206 22.66 -25.44 29.40
N GLN A 207 22.79 -24.79 30.56
CA GLN A 207 24.01 -24.47 31.33
C GLN A 207 24.91 -23.30 30.88
N LYS A 208 24.89 -22.27 31.75
CA LYS A 208 25.96 -21.34 32.18
C LYS A 208 27.03 -20.99 31.13
N HIS A 209 27.06 -19.71 30.72
CA HIS A 209 28.11 -18.71 31.05
C HIS A 209 27.62 -17.32 30.56
N GLU A 210 28.13 -16.25 31.15
CA GLU A 210 27.81 -14.85 30.82
C GLU A 210 28.21 -14.48 29.38
N ILE A 211 27.25 -14.44 28.44
CA ILE A 211 27.34 -13.81 27.11
C ILE A 211 25.94 -13.29 26.75
N ILE A 212 25.86 -12.16 26.05
CA ILE A 212 24.63 -11.48 25.61
C ILE A 212 23.66 -12.48 24.94
N ILE A 213 22.57 -12.76 25.63
CA ILE A 213 21.64 -13.85 25.32
C ILE A 213 20.66 -13.39 24.22
N PHE A 214 20.96 -13.77 22.97
CA PHE A 214 19.95 -14.30 22.06
C PHE A 214 20.22 -15.80 21.92
N LEU A 215 19.83 -16.52 22.98
CA LEU A 215 19.59 -17.97 23.12
C LEU A 215 20.58 -18.92 22.39
N ASP A 216 21.54 -19.44 23.17
CA ASP A 216 22.60 -20.42 22.85
C ASP A 216 22.12 -21.83 22.43
N ASN A 217 21.31 -21.93 21.38
CA ASN A 217 21.09 -23.16 20.60
C ASN A 217 20.74 -22.78 19.15
N ILE A 218 21.15 -23.59 18.16
CA ILE A 218 20.98 -23.30 16.72
C ILE A 218 19.49 -23.36 16.34
N TYR A 219 18.74 -22.30 16.60
CA TYR A 219 17.44 -22.04 15.97
C TYR A 219 17.69 -21.19 14.74
N LYS A 220 17.29 -21.64 13.55
CA LYS A 220 17.37 -20.79 12.35
C LYS A 220 16.14 -19.88 12.33
N ILE A 221 16.16 -18.85 13.17
CA ILE A 221 15.20 -17.77 13.07
C ILE A 221 15.59 -16.92 11.87
N THR A 222 14.67 -16.70 10.95
CA THR A 222 14.92 -15.81 9.81
C THR A 222 15.16 -14.39 10.29
N ALA A 223 15.99 -13.61 9.59
CA ALA A 223 16.18 -12.19 9.93
C ALA A 223 14.83 -11.46 10.03
N GLY A 224 14.63 -10.70 11.11
CA GLY A 224 13.34 -10.08 11.41
C GLY A 224 13.26 -9.45 12.80
N PHE A 225 12.27 -8.58 13.00
CA PHE A 225 11.94 -8.00 14.31
C PHE A 225 10.69 -8.68 14.88
N PHE A 226 10.87 -9.59 15.82
CA PHE A 226 9.80 -10.38 16.43
C PHE A 226 9.40 -9.77 17.77
N VAL A 227 8.11 -9.50 17.93
CA VAL A 227 7.51 -9.01 19.18
C VAL A 227 6.28 -9.84 19.53
N GLU A 228 5.74 -9.66 20.74
CA GLU A 228 4.43 -10.18 21.08
C GLU A 228 3.38 -9.73 20.05
N ASN A 229 2.41 -10.59 19.76
CA ASN A 229 1.39 -10.46 18.73
C ASN A 229 1.94 -10.49 17.29
N THR A 230 3.18 -10.96 17.09
CA THR A 230 3.70 -11.25 15.75
C THR A 230 3.15 -12.58 15.25
N ILE A 231 2.63 -12.59 14.02
CA ILE A 231 2.24 -13.82 13.35
C ILE A 231 3.46 -14.41 12.67
N VAL A 232 3.77 -15.67 13.01
CA VAL A 232 4.92 -16.42 12.51
C VAL A 232 4.50 -17.75 11.91
N VAL A 233 5.40 -18.30 11.11
CA VAL A 233 5.39 -19.68 10.66
C VAL A 233 6.55 -20.40 11.33
N ALA A 234 6.23 -21.44 12.08
CA ALA A 234 7.19 -22.22 12.85
C ALA A 234 7.20 -23.69 12.38
N GLU A 235 8.38 -24.22 12.08
CA GLU A 235 8.63 -25.66 11.94
C GLU A 235 9.07 -26.20 13.30
N GLY A 236 8.46 -27.27 13.76
CA GLY A 236 8.78 -27.88 15.04
C GLY A 236 8.21 -29.27 15.20
N GLU A 237 8.39 -29.84 16.38
CA GLU A 237 7.84 -31.14 16.78
C GLU A 237 7.14 -31.03 18.14
N MET A 238 6.02 -31.74 18.31
CA MET A 238 5.31 -31.82 19.57
C MET A 238 5.96 -32.86 20.49
N LEU A 239 6.40 -32.42 21.67
CA LEU A 239 6.94 -33.29 22.71
C LEU A 239 5.82 -33.91 23.56
N LEU A 240 6.13 -35.01 24.25
CA LEU A 240 5.19 -35.73 25.13
C LEU A 240 4.60 -34.86 26.26
N GLU A 241 5.30 -33.79 26.63
CA GLU A 241 4.90 -32.85 27.68
C GLU A 241 3.96 -31.74 27.17
N SER A 242 3.38 -31.89 25.97
CA SER A 242 2.54 -30.88 25.30
C SER A 242 3.29 -29.56 25.00
N VAL A 243 4.60 -29.68 24.76
CA VAL A 243 5.49 -28.57 24.40
C VAL A 243 5.84 -28.69 22.92
N PHE A 244 5.62 -27.62 22.15
CA PHE A 244 6.03 -27.58 20.74
C PHE A 244 7.45 -27.05 20.63
N GLN A 245 8.40 -27.94 20.35
CA GLN A 245 9.80 -27.59 20.16
C GLN A 245 10.01 -27.06 18.74
N VAL A 246 10.24 -25.75 18.63
CA VAL A 246 10.48 -25.07 17.35
C VAL A 246 11.93 -25.27 16.89
N PHE A 247 12.14 -25.60 15.62
CA PHE A 247 13.45 -25.72 14.99
C PHE A 247 13.76 -24.51 14.08
N ASN A 248 12.78 -24.10 13.28
CA ASN A 248 12.88 -22.96 12.38
C ASN A 248 11.66 -22.06 12.62
N CYS A 249 11.86 -20.75 12.65
CA CYS A 249 10.79 -19.77 12.84
C CYS A 249 11.03 -18.57 11.94
N GLY A 250 9.97 -18.07 11.31
CA GLY A 250 10.08 -16.88 10.48
C GLY A 250 8.74 -16.25 10.19
N PHE A 251 8.78 -15.13 9.48
CA PHE A 251 7.56 -14.51 8.97
C PHE A 251 6.93 -15.36 7.87
N PRO A 252 5.60 -15.31 7.71
CA PRO A 252 4.97 -15.74 6.46
C PRO A 252 5.67 -15.07 5.26
N PRO A 253 5.96 -15.79 4.17
CA PRO A 253 6.54 -15.22 2.96
C PRO A 253 5.68 -14.08 2.41
N LEU A 254 6.35 -13.04 1.93
CA LEU A 254 5.72 -11.89 1.27
C LEU A 254 5.14 -12.33 -0.09
N GLU A 255 4.00 -11.75 -0.45
CA GLU A 255 3.41 -11.93 -1.78
C GLU A 255 3.71 -10.72 -2.66
N ASP A 256 4.11 -10.97 -3.91
CA ASP A 256 4.35 -9.92 -4.88
C ASP A 256 3.06 -9.14 -5.20
N ARG A 257 3.21 -7.85 -5.49
CA ARG A 257 2.10 -6.94 -5.84
C ARG A 257 1.23 -7.50 -6.96
N ASP A 258 1.82 -7.99 -8.05
CA ASP A 258 1.07 -8.45 -9.22
C ASP A 258 0.18 -9.66 -8.91
N LYS A 259 0.68 -10.58 -8.06
CA LYS A 259 -0.10 -11.74 -7.58
C LYS A 259 -1.26 -11.30 -6.70
N SER A 260 -1.00 -10.34 -5.80
CA SER A 260 -2.03 -9.76 -4.93
C SER A 260 -3.12 -9.06 -5.75
N LEU A 261 -2.73 -8.24 -6.73
CA LEU A 261 -3.66 -7.52 -7.61
C LEU A 261 -4.48 -8.46 -8.49
N GLN A 262 -3.88 -9.53 -9.01
CA GLN A 262 -4.60 -10.55 -9.77
C GLN A 262 -5.67 -11.24 -8.90
N PHE A 263 -5.35 -11.55 -7.64
CA PHE A 263 -6.30 -12.16 -6.70
C PHE A 263 -7.41 -11.19 -6.27
N LEU A 264 -7.07 -9.91 -6.11
CA LEU A 264 -7.98 -8.84 -5.69
C LEU A 264 -8.65 -8.11 -6.87
N ALA A 265 -8.54 -8.64 -8.09
CA ALA A 265 -9.07 -7.98 -9.28
C ALA A 265 -10.57 -7.66 -9.14
N GLY A 266 -10.93 -6.40 -9.39
CA GLY A 266 -12.31 -5.91 -9.22
C GLY A 266 -12.68 -5.47 -7.79
N HIS A 267 -11.76 -5.58 -6.82
CA HIS A 267 -11.95 -5.02 -5.48
C HIS A 267 -11.27 -3.65 -5.34
N ASP A 268 -12.03 -2.64 -4.92
CA ASP A 268 -11.47 -1.35 -4.53
C ASP A 268 -10.87 -1.42 -3.11
N SER A 269 -9.62 -1.88 -3.03
CA SER A 269 -8.92 -2.11 -1.76
C SER A 269 -8.51 -0.81 -1.05
N PHE A 270 -8.42 0.31 -1.78
CA PHE A 270 -7.92 1.58 -1.24
C PHE A 270 -9.04 2.60 -0.99
N GLY A 271 -10.18 2.51 -1.67
CA GLY A 271 -11.28 3.47 -1.59
C GLY A 271 -11.28 4.52 -2.70
N SER A 272 -10.47 4.34 -3.74
CA SER A 272 -10.34 5.23 -4.89
C SER A 272 -11.27 4.86 -6.05
N GLY A 273 -12.07 3.81 -5.90
CA GLY A 273 -12.71 3.11 -7.00
C GLY A 273 -11.76 2.09 -7.66
N THR A 274 -12.34 1.18 -8.44
CA THR A 274 -11.59 0.21 -9.25
C THR A 274 -11.09 0.89 -10.52
N LEU A 275 -9.78 0.89 -10.73
CA LEU A 275 -9.17 1.38 -11.97
C LEU A 275 -9.23 0.30 -13.04
N THR A 276 -9.64 0.67 -14.24
CA THR A 276 -9.49 -0.15 -15.42
C THR A 276 -8.02 -0.23 -15.84
N GLU A 277 -7.67 -1.22 -16.67
CA GLU A 277 -6.33 -1.34 -17.25
C GLU A 277 -5.94 -0.07 -18.04
N GLN A 278 -6.90 0.54 -18.75
CA GLN A 278 -6.69 1.79 -19.50
C GLN A 278 -6.34 2.95 -18.59
N GLU A 279 -7.11 3.14 -17.52
CA GLU A 279 -6.87 4.22 -16.56
C GLU A 279 -5.53 4.03 -15.87
N THR A 280 -5.18 2.78 -15.54
CA THR A 280 -3.87 2.44 -14.94
C THR A 280 -2.72 2.81 -15.87
N LEU A 281 -2.83 2.48 -17.16
CA LEU A 281 -1.82 2.82 -18.17
C LEU A 281 -1.73 4.33 -18.41
N ARG A 282 -2.88 5.02 -18.44
CA ARG A 282 -2.95 6.48 -18.55
C ARG A 282 -2.27 7.15 -17.36
N LEU A 283 -2.58 6.71 -16.14
CA LEU A 283 -2.00 7.24 -14.91
C LEU A 283 -0.48 6.97 -14.84
N ALA A 284 -0.03 5.78 -15.23
CA ALA A 284 1.40 5.46 -15.30
C ALA A 284 2.14 6.31 -16.34
N LYS A 285 1.47 6.69 -17.43
CA LYS A 285 2.01 7.64 -18.42
C LYS A 285 2.10 9.04 -17.81
N LEU A 286 1.02 9.54 -17.18
CA LEU A 286 1.00 10.84 -16.51
C LEU A 286 2.06 10.93 -15.41
N GLU A 287 2.27 9.86 -14.63
CA GLU A 287 3.31 9.78 -13.60
C GLU A 287 4.71 9.89 -14.21
N ARG A 288 4.97 9.24 -15.34
CA ARG A 288 6.26 9.29 -16.04
C ARG A 288 6.53 10.66 -16.68
N GLU A 289 5.48 11.30 -17.19
CA GLU A 289 5.53 12.62 -17.81
C GLU A 289 5.50 13.77 -16.80
N ALA A 290 5.16 13.50 -15.54
CA ALA A 290 5.14 14.47 -14.46
C ALA A 290 6.57 14.90 -14.10
N VAL A 291 7.11 15.86 -14.85
CA VAL A 291 8.46 16.42 -14.66
C VAL A 291 8.65 17.01 -13.25
N ASN A 292 7.56 17.42 -12.58
CA ASN A 292 7.59 18.11 -11.29
C ASN A 292 6.68 17.47 -10.21
N GLY A 293 6.42 16.16 -10.28
CA GLY A 293 5.59 15.41 -9.32
C GLY A 293 6.24 15.20 -7.94
N ASN A 294 6.82 16.24 -7.34
CA ASN A 294 7.59 16.14 -6.11
C ASN A 294 6.71 16.21 -4.86
N VAL A 295 6.94 15.29 -3.92
CA VAL A 295 6.28 15.24 -2.62
C VAL A 295 7.31 15.50 -1.52
N VAL A 296 7.03 16.48 -0.66
CA VAL A 296 7.86 16.81 0.51
C VAL A 296 7.23 16.21 1.74
N ILE A 297 7.98 15.39 2.50
CA ILE A 297 7.47 14.73 3.71
C ILE A 297 8.33 15.18 4.89
N LEU A 298 7.67 15.73 5.91
CA LEU A 298 8.26 16.23 7.15
C LEU A 298 7.49 15.64 8.33
N SER A 299 8.20 15.29 9.40
CA SER A 299 7.61 14.73 10.63
C SER A 299 8.08 15.49 11.86
N ASP A 300 7.30 15.40 12.95
CA ASP A 300 7.59 16.02 14.25
C ASP A 300 7.83 17.54 14.16
N ILE A 301 6.89 18.21 13.51
CA ILE A 301 6.96 19.65 13.25
C ILE A 301 6.43 20.44 14.45
N TRP A 302 7.27 20.63 15.47
CA TRP A 302 6.90 21.36 16.69
C TRP A 302 6.69 22.86 16.43
N LEU A 303 5.43 23.27 16.30
CA LEU A 303 5.05 24.65 15.94
C LEU A 303 5.27 25.65 17.07
N ASP A 304 5.43 25.16 18.31
CA ASP A 304 5.75 25.95 19.49
C ASP A 304 7.26 26.19 19.67
N ASN A 305 8.10 25.53 18.87
CA ASN A 305 9.55 25.72 18.87
C ASN A 305 9.96 26.72 17.77
N GLU A 306 10.51 27.87 18.17
CA GLU A 306 10.91 28.93 17.24
C GLU A 306 12.02 28.49 16.26
N GLU A 307 12.95 27.65 16.70
CA GLU A 307 14.01 27.12 15.83
C GLU A 307 13.44 26.18 14.76
N ALA A 308 12.49 25.32 15.13
CA ALA A 308 11.81 24.43 14.21
C ALA A 308 10.99 25.23 13.18
N MET A 309 10.24 26.24 13.63
CA MET A 309 9.49 27.14 12.76
C MET A 309 10.40 27.91 11.80
N GLY A 310 11.55 28.43 12.27
CA GLY A 310 12.51 29.10 11.42
C GLY A 310 13.18 28.18 10.39
N LYS A 311 13.38 26.89 10.72
CA LYS A 311 13.86 25.89 9.76
C LYS A 311 12.79 25.53 8.72
N LEU A 312 11.53 25.43 9.15
CA LEU A 312 10.41 25.19 8.24
C LEU A 312 10.25 26.34 7.24
N GLU A 313 10.38 27.58 7.71
CA GLU A 313 10.36 28.77 6.85
C GLU A 313 11.46 28.70 5.79
N ARG A 314 12.70 28.37 6.18
CA ARG A 314 13.80 28.19 5.23
C ARG A 314 13.55 27.10 4.18
N ILE A 315 12.84 26.03 4.54
CA ILE A 315 12.45 24.98 3.59
C ILE A 315 11.44 25.54 2.59
N LEU A 316 10.44 26.29 3.06
CA LEU A 316 9.45 26.93 2.20
C LEU A 316 10.10 27.99 1.29
N ASP A 317 11.01 28.82 1.82
CA ASP A 317 11.78 29.80 1.06
C ASP A 317 12.58 29.12 -0.06
N ALA A 318 13.22 28.00 0.24
CA ALA A 318 13.98 27.25 -0.76
C ALA A 318 13.06 26.82 -1.92
N PHE A 319 11.93 26.17 -1.62
CA PHE A 319 11.00 25.72 -2.66
C PHE A 319 10.27 26.85 -3.38
N GLU A 320 10.02 27.99 -2.74
CA GLU A 320 9.42 29.17 -3.39
C GLU A 320 10.37 29.79 -4.43
N ASN A 321 11.68 29.63 -4.27
CA ASN A 321 12.70 30.12 -5.19
C ASN A 321 13.20 29.09 -6.21
N GLU A 322 12.78 27.83 -6.09
CA GLU A 322 13.13 26.77 -7.04
C GLU A 322 12.36 26.88 -8.37
N ASP A 323 12.90 26.26 -9.42
CA ASP A 323 12.28 26.25 -10.75
C ASP A 323 11.03 25.35 -10.82
N PHE A 324 10.87 24.45 -9.85
CA PHE A 324 9.70 23.59 -9.71
C PHE A 324 8.93 23.85 -8.41
N VAL A 325 7.64 23.50 -8.40
CA VAL A 325 6.77 23.59 -7.22
C VAL A 325 6.33 22.17 -6.82
N PRO A 326 6.64 21.70 -5.59
CA PRO A 326 6.15 20.41 -5.12
C PRO A 326 4.63 20.33 -5.20
N CYS A 327 4.08 19.19 -5.63
CA CYS A 327 2.64 19.01 -5.70
C CYS A 327 2.00 18.79 -4.32
N LEU A 328 2.77 18.28 -3.35
CA LEU A 328 2.26 17.93 -2.03
C LEU A 328 3.33 18.12 -0.93
N PHE A 329 2.95 18.79 0.15
CA PHE A 329 3.66 18.82 1.43
C PHE A 329 2.90 17.97 2.45
N VAL A 330 3.50 16.89 2.91
CA VAL A 330 3.00 16.05 3.98
C VAL A 330 3.68 16.46 5.27
N LEU A 331 2.92 17.13 6.14
CA LEU A 331 3.34 17.59 7.44
C LEU A 331 2.78 16.62 8.49
N MET A 332 3.64 15.79 9.06
CA MET A 332 3.29 14.81 10.07
C MET A 332 3.59 15.38 11.45
N GLY A 333 2.67 15.17 12.38
CA GLY A 333 2.86 15.50 13.78
C GLY A 333 3.98 14.66 14.43
N ASN A 334 4.33 14.93 15.68
CA ASN A 334 3.60 15.83 16.58
C ASN A 334 3.77 17.32 16.24
N PHE A 335 2.71 18.12 16.37
CA PHE A 335 2.73 19.57 16.07
C PHE A 335 3.07 20.46 17.27
N CYS A 336 3.28 19.86 18.43
CA CYS A 336 3.63 20.53 19.67
C CYS A 336 4.72 19.72 20.37
N SER A 337 5.69 20.39 20.97
CA SER A 337 6.80 19.73 21.69
C SER A 337 6.35 19.00 22.96
N HIS A 338 5.15 19.32 23.45
CA HIS A 338 4.52 18.68 24.61
C HIS A 338 3.12 18.15 24.24
N PRO A 339 2.65 17.06 24.87
CA PRO A 339 1.32 16.51 24.60
C PRO A 339 0.20 17.52 24.83
N CYS A 340 -0.73 17.61 23.87
CA CYS A 340 -1.90 18.47 23.99
C CYS A 340 -3.13 17.66 24.42
N ASN A 341 -3.35 17.57 25.74
CA ASN A 341 -4.42 16.74 26.34
C ASN A 341 -5.15 17.46 27.49
N LEU A 342 -5.99 16.75 28.24
CA LEU A 342 -6.71 17.31 29.39
C LEU A 342 -5.80 17.70 30.56
N GLY A 343 -4.55 17.22 30.64
CA GLY A 343 -3.57 17.66 31.64
C GLY A 343 -2.82 18.91 31.19
N PHE A 344 -2.68 19.11 29.88
CA PHE A 344 -1.92 20.19 29.26
C PHE A 344 -2.80 20.93 28.23
N HIS A 345 -3.58 21.89 28.73
CA HIS A 345 -4.60 22.63 27.98
C HIS A 345 -4.05 23.75 27.08
N SER A 346 -3.01 23.48 26.31
CA SER A 346 -2.37 24.45 25.41
C SER A 346 -3.11 24.67 24.09
N PHE A 347 -4.40 24.34 24.02
CA PHE A 347 -5.20 24.40 22.77
C PHE A 347 -5.27 25.82 22.16
N SER A 348 -5.30 26.86 22.98
CA SER A 348 -5.28 28.25 22.52
C SER A 348 -3.93 28.63 21.90
N ASN A 349 -2.83 28.24 22.56
CA ASN A 349 -1.48 28.43 22.04
C ASN A 349 -1.29 27.66 20.73
N LEU A 350 -1.65 26.37 20.70
CA LEU A 350 -1.56 25.52 19.50
C LEU A 350 -2.32 26.14 18.33
N ARG A 351 -3.56 26.62 18.55
CA ARG A 351 -4.33 27.35 17.53
C ARG A 351 -3.60 28.59 17.02
N SER A 352 -2.95 29.35 17.92
CA SER A 352 -2.14 30.50 17.52
C SER A 352 -0.94 30.09 16.66
N GLN A 353 -0.27 28.98 16.99
CA GLN A 353 0.89 28.51 16.22
C GLN A 353 0.48 27.99 14.84
N PHE A 354 -0.65 27.27 14.72
CA PHE A 354 -1.24 26.94 13.41
C PHE A 354 -1.60 28.20 12.60
N GLY A 355 -2.05 29.27 13.26
CA GLY A 355 -2.26 30.58 12.63
C GLY A 355 -0.98 31.17 12.05
N LYS A 356 0.14 31.12 12.80
CA LYS A 356 1.46 31.57 12.32
C LYS A 356 1.94 30.72 11.14
N LEU A 357 1.80 29.40 11.20
CA LEU A 357 2.12 28.52 10.09
C LEU A 357 1.29 28.86 8.84
N GLY A 358 -0.01 29.13 9.01
CA GLY A 358 -0.87 29.57 7.92
C GLY A 358 -0.42 30.89 7.28
N GLN A 359 0.06 31.84 8.09
CA GLN A 359 0.64 33.10 7.59
C GLN A 359 1.97 32.87 6.85
N MET A 360 2.82 32.00 7.38
CA MET A 360 4.09 31.60 6.75
C MET A 360 3.82 31.00 5.37
N ILE A 361 2.92 30.01 5.26
CA ILE A 361 2.54 29.44 3.95
C ILE A 361 1.93 30.52 3.04
N ALA A 362 1.11 31.42 3.58
CA ALA A 362 0.51 32.50 2.78
C ALA A 362 1.54 33.52 2.26
N ALA A 363 2.70 33.64 2.91
CA ALA A 363 3.82 34.47 2.46
C ALA A 363 4.62 33.86 1.30
N HIS A 364 4.31 32.61 0.90
CA HIS A 364 4.91 31.89 -0.22
C HIS A 364 3.85 31.63 -1.31
N PRO A 365 3.53 32.63 -2.18
CA PRO A 365 2.41 32.56 -3.10
C PRO A 365 2.50 31.41 -4.11
N ARG A 366 3.69 31.09 -4.64
CA ARG A 366 3.85 29.99 -5.61
C ARG A 366 3.52 28.66 -4.95
N LEU A 367 4.00 28.41 -3.74
CA LEU A 367 3.66 27.21 -2.98
C LEU A 367 2.18 27.18 -2.60
N LYS A 368 1.62 28.31 -2.15
CA LYS A 368 0.21 28.41 -1.78
C LYS A 368 -0.73 28.06 -2.95
N GLU A 369 -0.38 28.48 -4.17
CA GLU A 369 -1.20 28.27 -5.36
C GLU A 369 -0.90 26.94 -6.06
N GLY A 370 0.34 26.47 -6.02
CA GLY A 370 0.81 25.29 -6.74
C GLY A 370 0.84 23.99 -5.92
N SER A 371 0.92 24.05 -4.59
CA SER A 371 1.08 22.88 -3.72
C SER A 371 -0.18 22.57 -2.91
N CYS A 372 -0.37 21.28 -2.63
CA CYS A 372 -1.28 20.80 -1.58
C CYS A 372 -0.52 20.67 -0.25
N PHE A 373 -1.14 21.04 0.87
CA PHE A 373 -0.59 20.78 2.20
C PHE A 373 -1.49 19.80 2.95
N LEU A 374 -0.92 18.65 3.28
CA LEU A 374 -1.53 17.55 4.03
C LEU A 374 -0.98 17.53 5.45
N PHE A 375 -1.88 17.49 6.44
CA PHE A 375 -1.51 17.45 7.85
C PHE A 375 -1.96 16.13 8.46
N ILE A 376 -1.02 15.33 8.95
CA ILE A 376 -1.26 14.03 9.57
C ILE A 376 -1.01 14.14 11.08
N PRO A 377 -2.00 13.90 11.95
CA PRO A 377 -1.81 14.02 13.39
C PRO A 377 -0.87 12.93 13.91
N GLY A 378 0.06 13.34 14.78
CA GLY A 378 0.92 12.44 15.55
C GLY A 378 0.23 11.86 16.80
N PRO A 379 0.92 10.99 17.54
CA PRO A 379 0.38 10.30 18.71
C PRO A 379 0.06 11.20 19.91
N ASP A 380 0.71 12.36 20.04
CA ASP A 380 0.50 13.29 21.18
C ASP A 380 -0.28 14.56 20.79
N ASP A 381 -0.67 14.64 19.52
CA ASP A 381 -1.50 15.74 19.03
C ASP A 381 -2.93 15.67 19.59
N ALA A 382 -3.59 16.83 19.58
CA ALA A 382 -4.97 16.98 20.01
C ALA A 382 -5.91 16.03 19.25
N GLY A 383 -6.64 15.19 19.99
CA GLY A 383 -7.58 14.23 19.42
C GLY A 383 -8.39 13.50 20.50
N PRO A 384 -9.43 12.77 20.11
CA PRO A 384 -10.32 12.06 21.05
C PRO A 384 -9.70 10.80 21.64
N SER A 385 -8.66 10.22 21.01
CA SER A 385 -7.97 9.03 21.50
C SER A 385 -6.54 8.94 20.97
N THR A 386 -5.75 8.08 21.63
CA THR A 386 -4.42 7.62 21.16
C THR A 386 -4.52 6.31 20.37
N VAL A 387 -5.73 5.84 20.06
CA VAL A 387 -5.99 4.55 19.39
C VAL A 387 -5.97 4.73 17.88
N LEU A 388 -5.37 3.79 17.17
CA LEU A 388 -5.34 3.76 15.71
C LEU A 388 -6.56 3.02 15.10
N PRO A 389 -7.02 3.42 13.90
CA PRO A 389 -6.65 4.65 13.20
C PRO A 389 -7.13 5.89 13.98
N ARG A 390 -6.31 6.95 13.98
CA ARG A 390 -6.63 8.21 14.64
C ARG A 390 -7.38 9.15 13.68
N PRO A 391 -8.39 9.90 14.16
CA PRO A 391 -9.03 10.94 13.36
C PRO A 391 -8.15 12.17 13.24
N SER A 392 -8.44 12.99 12.23
CA SER A 392 -7.81 14.31 12.03
C SER A 392 -7.83 15.25 13.22
N LEU A 393 -6.94 16.24 13.13
CA LEU A 393 -6.93 17.39 14.02
C LEU A 393 -8.30 18.09 14.09
N PRO A 394 -8.81 18.41 15.30
CA PRO A 394 -10.10 19.06 15.49
C PRO A 394 -10.30 20.35 14.69
N LYS A 395 -11.54 20.59 14.22
CA LYS A 395 -11.85 21.73 13.35
C LYS A 395 -11.50 23.10 13.95
N TYR A 396 -11.59 23.24 15.28
CA TYR A 396 -11.37 24.51 15.97
C TYR A 396 -9.90 24.93 16.02
N LEU A 397 -8.95 23.99 15.96
CA LEU A 397 -7.52 24.30 15.88
C LEU A 397 -7.16 24.94 14.53
N ARG A 398 -8.02 24.75 13.53
CA ARG A 398 -7.87 25.26 12.16
C ARG A 398 -8.41 26.68 11.97
N GLY A 399 -8.67 27.41 13.06
CA GLY A 399 -9.43 28.67 13.05
C GLY A 399 -8.80 29.81 12.23
N ALA A 400 -9.65 30.53 11.50
CA ALA A 400 -9.43 31.71 10.63
C ALA A 400 -8.68 31.49 9.31
N SER A 401 -7.69 30.61 9.26
CA SER A 401 -7.16 30.11 8.00
C SER A 401 -8.10 29.02 7.49
N LYS A 402 -9.09 29.40 6.66
CA LYS A 402 -9.39 28.56 5.49
C LYS A 402 -8.06 28.46 4.75
N LEU A 403 -7.22 27.50 5.17
CA LEU A 403 -6.14 26.97 4.37
C LEU A 403 -6.82 26.72 3.02
N HIS A 404 -6.45 27.52 2.01
CA HIS A 404 -7.27 27.78 0.82
C HIS A 404 -7.55 26.48 0.05
N SER A 405 -8.40 26.52 -0.97
CA SER A 405 -8.98 25.40 -1.74
C SER A 405 -8.07 24.20 -2.12
N LYS A 406 -6.74 24.26 -1.96
CA LYS A 406 -5.78 23.17 -2.18
C LYS A 406 -5.07 22.66 -0.92
N CYS A 407 -5.29 23.26 0.24
CA CYS A 407 -4.80 22.76 1.51
C CYS A 407 -5.79 21.78 2.11
N HIS A 408 -5.41 20.52 2.20
CA HIS A 408 -6.31 19.45 2.57
C HIS A 408 -5.84 18.75 3.83
N ILE A 409 -6.47 19.07 4.96
CA ILE A 409 -6.28 18.39 6.23
C ILE A 409 -7.31 17.25 6.30
N PHE A 410 -6.86 16.03 6.06
CA PHE A 410 -7.73 14.86 6.02
C PHE A 410 -8.04 14.28 7.40
N LYS A 411 -9.23 13.69 7.45
CA LYS A 411 -9.99 13.03 8.53
C LYS A 411 -9.47 11.66 8.90
#